data_AF-A0A521H7L6-F1
#
_entry.id   AF-A0A521H7L6-F1
#
_cell.length_a   1.000
_cell.length_b   1.000
_cell.length_c   1.000
_cell.angle_alpha   90.00
_cell.angle_beta   90.00
_cell.angle_gamma   90.00
#
_symmetry.space_group_name_H-M   'P 1'
#
loop_
_entity.id
_entity.type
_entity.pdbx_description
1 polymer ?
#
loop_
_entity_poly.entity_id
_entity_poly.type
_entity_poly.pdbx_seq_one_letter_code
_entity_poly.pdbx_strand_id
1 'polypeptide(L)' 'MEELRVTAQDVTVRLTCDEVDLFLTALNELLELLVDWEFATRTGFEKSEFRALLEELRAIRGKIG' A
#
# COMPACT_ATOMS: atom_id res chain seq x y z
N MET A 1 10.01 -7.61 17.41
CA MET A 1 9.27 -6.84 16.40
C MET A 1 8.94 -7.84 15.31
N GLU A 2 7.66 -8.04 14.99
CA GLU A 2 7.29 -8.95 13.88
C GLU A 2 7.63 -8.27 12.55
N GLU A 3 8.18 -9.05 11.62
CA GLU A 3 8.64 -8.58 10.32
C GLU A 3 8.04 -9.44 9.22
N LEU A 4 7.49 -8.78 8.19
CA LEU A 4 7.11 -9.39 6.94
C LEU A 4 8.33 -9.56 6.06
N ARG A 5 8.62 -10.81 5.66
CA ARG A 5 9.72 -11.12 4.75
C ARG A 5 9.20 -11.78 3.49
N VAL A 6 9.44 -11.15 2.35
CA VAL A 6 9.15 -11.72 1.01
C VAL A 6 10.43 -11.71 0.20
N THR A 7 10.70 -12.81 -0.51
CA THR A 7 11.87 -12.93 -1.40
C THR A 7 11.41 -13.32 -2.80
N ALA A 8 11.80 -12.54 -3.81
CA ALA A 8 11.50 -12.82 -5.21
C ALA A 8 12.69 -12.40 -6.08
N GLN A 9 13.10 -13.25 -7.03
CA GLN A 9 14.17 -12.97 -8.00
C GLN A 9 15.41 -12.32 -7.36
N ASP A 10 15.90 -12.92 -6.27
CA ASP A 10 17.05 -12.46 -5.47
C ASP A 10 16.88 -11.16 -4.67
N VAL A 11 15.70 -10.54 -4.69
CA VAL A 11 15.35 -9.38 -3.85
C VAL A 11 14.61 -9.85 -2.61
N THR A 12 15.14 -9.55 -1.43
CA THR A 12 14.43 -9.75 -0.16
C THR A 12 13.91 -8.40 0.34
N VAL A 13 12.59 -8.30 0.50
CA VAL A 13 11.94 -7.18 1.19
C VAL A 13 11.64 -7.62 2.63
N ARG A 14 12.04 -6.77 3.58
CA ARG A 14 11.74 -6.91 5.01
C ARG A 14 11.06 -5.64 5.47
N LEU A 15 9.86 -5.77 6.03
CA LEU A 15 9.10 -4.66 6.57
C LEU A 15 8.52 -5.05 7.92
N THR A 16 8.71 -4.21 8.92
CA THR A 16 8.02 -4.27 10.21
C THR A 16 6.55 -3.86 10.05
N CYS A 17 5.70 -4.19 11.01
CA CYS A 17 4.30 -3.76 11.00
C CYS A 17 4.18 -2.22 10.95
N ASP A 18 5.04 -1.50 11.68
CA ASP A 18 5.06 -0.03 11.70
C ASP A 18 5.42 0.55 10.31
N GLU A 19 6.36 -0.08 9.59
CA GLU A 19 6.71 0.32 8.22
C GLU A 19 5.55 0.06 7.24
N VAL A 20 4.85 -1.06 7.38
CA VAL A 20 3.64 -1.35 6.59
C VAL A 20 2.56 -0.31 6.86
N ASP A 21 2.34 0.05 8.13
CA ASP A 21 1.36 1.07 8.52
C ASP A 21 1.72 2.46 7.99
N LEU A 22 3.00 2.80 7.97
CA LEU A 22 3.51 4.02 7.36
C LEU A 22 3.20 4.05 5.85
N PHE A 23 3.47 2.95 5.13
CA PHE A 23 3.13 2.84 3.71
C PHE A 23 1.62 2.96 3.46
N LEU A 24 0.79 2.27 4.24
CA LEU A 24 -0.67 2.34 4.12
C LEU A 24 -1.20 3.76 4.35
N THR A 25 -0.62 4.48 5.32
CA THR A 25 -0.97 5.87 5.61
C THR A 25 -0.64 6.76 4.41
N ALA A 26 0.58 6.68 3.88
CA ALA A 26 0.99 7.47 2.73
C ALA A 26 0.13 7.21 1.47
N LEU A 27 -0.27 5.95 1.23
CA LEU A 27 -1.16 5.61 0.12
C LEU A 27 -2.58 6.17 0.34
N ASN A 28 -3.08 6.17 1.58
CA ASN A 28 -4.39 6.75 1.89
C ASN A 28 -4.36 8.28 1.72
N GLU A 29 -3.30 8.95 2.16
CA GLU A 29 -3.11 10.38 1.95
C GLU A 29 -3.06 10.74 0.46
N LEU A 30 -2.37 9.94 -0.36
CA LEU A 30 -2.35 10.12 -1.82
C LEU A 30 -3.77 10.06 -2.43
N LEU A 31 -4.59 9.10 -1.97
CA LEU A 31 -5.97 8.93 -2.40
C LEU A 31 -6.86 10.13 -2.07
N GLU A 32 -6.64 10.75 -0.91
CA GLU A 32 -7.39 11.91 -0.44
C GLU A 32 -6.91 13.22 -1.07
N LEU A 33 -5.60 13.36 -1.32
CA LEU A 33 -4.99 14.59 -1.78
C LEU A 33 -5.30 14.92 -3.25
N LEU A 34 -5.27 13.90 -4.11
CA LEU A 34 -5.41 14.12 -5.56
C LEU A 34 -6.89 14.08 -5.97
N VAL A 35 -7.28 14.99 -6.86
CA VAL A 35 -8.61 14.96 -7.51
C VAL A 35 -8.64 13.90 -8.62
N ASP A 36 -9.83 13.44 -9.02
CA ASP A 36 -10.01 12.23 -9.85
C ASP A 36 -9.20 12.24 -11.15
N TRP A 37 -9.20 13.36 -11.89
CA TRP A 37 -8.47 13.47 -13.16
C TRP A 37 -6.94 13.50 -12.98
N GLU A 38 -6.45 14.05 -11.86
CA GLU A 38 -5.02 14.06 -11.53
C GLU A 38 -4.54 12.68 -11.08
N PHE A 39 -5.42 11.94 -10.42
CA PHE A 39 -5.11 10.63 -9.84
C PHE A 39 -4.67 9.64 -10.92
N ALA A 40 -5.49 9.46 -11.95
CA ALA A 40 -5.18 8.55 -13.05
C ALA A 40 -3.92 8.96 -13.81
N THR A 41 -3.74 10.27 -14.04
CA THR A 41 -2.58 10.80 -14.75
C THR A 41 -1.27 10.60 -13.99
N ARG A 42 -1.28 10.73 -12.65
CA ARG A 42 -0.07 10.66 -11.82
C ARG A 42 0.30 9.26 -11.36
N THR A 43 -0.71 8.43 -11.12
CA THR A 43 -0.50 7.09 -10.54
C THR A 43 -0.62 5.98 -11.57
N GLY A 44 -1.30 6.24 -12.69
CA GLY A 44 -1.64 5.21 -13.68
C GLY A 44 -2.80 4.30 -13.26
N PHE A 45 -3.47 4.59 -12.13
CA PHE A 45 -4.60 3.82 -11.62
C PHE A 45 -5.89 4.64 -11.66
N GLU A 46 -7.02 3.97 -11.90
CA GLU A 46 -8.31 4.54 -11.53
C GLU A 46 -8.45 4.57 -10.00
N LYS A 47 -9.12 5.59 -9.45
CA LYS A 47 -9.30 5.69 -7.98
C LYS A 47 -10.04 4.49 -7.38
N SER A 48 -10.96 3.89 -8.12
CA SER A 48 -11.68 2.68 -7.70
C SER A 48 -10.74 1.48 -7.56
N GLU A 49 -9.85 1.29 -8.53
CA GLU A 49 -8.83 0.23 -8.53
C GLU A 49 -7.84 0.44 -7.38
N PHE A 50 -7.38 1.68 -7.19
CA PHE A 50 -6.49 2.02 -6.10
C PHE A 50 -7.12 1.79 -4.73
N ARG A 51 -8.42 2.11 -4.56
CA ARG A 51 -9.17 1.79 -3.33
C ARG A 51 -9.25 0.30 -3.07
N ALA A 52 -9.52 -0.50 -4.11
CA ALA A 52 -9.57 -1.96 -3.98
C ALA A 52 -8.19 -2.50 -3.54
N LEU A 53 -7.11 -2.04 -4.18
CA LEU A 53 -5.74 -2.39 -3.80
C LEU A 53 -5.44 -2.01 -2.34
N LEU A 54 -5.85 -0.81 -1.90
CA LEU A 54 -5.60 -0.34 -0.55
C LEU A 54 -6.33 -1.21 0.51
N GLU A 55 -7.54 -1.65 0.21
CA GLU A 55 -8.29 -2.59 1.06
C GLU A 55 -7.64 -3.98 1.09
N GLU A 56 -7.13 -4.48 -0.03
CA GLU A 56 -6.37 -5.73 -0.05
C GLU A 56 -5.10 -5.64 0.80
N LEU A 57 -4.36 -4.54 0.71
CA LEU A 57 -3.16 -4.30 1.52
C LEU A 57 -3.49 -4.19 3.02
N ARG A 58 -4.59 -3.52 3.38
CA ARG A 58 -5.09 -3.48 4.77
C ARG A 58 -5.48 -4.87 5.28
N ALA A 59 -6.12 -5.69 4.45
CA ALA A 59 -6.48 -7.05 4.80
C ALA A 59 -5.24 -7.95 4.98
N ILE A 60 -4.18 -7.72 4.19
CA ILE A 60 -2.88 -8.38 4.39
C ILE A 60 -2.29 -7.95 5.72
N ARG A 61 -2.19 -6.63 5.99
CA ARG A 61 -1.74 -6.07 7.27
C ARG A 61 -2.48 -6.66 8.46
N GLY A 62 -3.81 -6.76 8.41
CA GLY A 62 -4.62 -7.31 9.50
C GLY A 62 -4.42 -8.82 9.77
N LYS A 63 -3.76 -9.55 8.88
CA LYS A 63 -3.35 -10.95 9.12
C LYS A 63 -1.99 -11.05 9.80
N ILE A 64 -1.27 -9.93 9.92
CA ILE A 64 0.07 -9.83 10.46
C ILE A 64 -0.04 -9.08 11.80
N GLY A 65 -0.31 -9.83 12.88
CA GLY A 65 -0.24 -9.35 14.27
C GLY A 65 -1.22 -8.25 14.65
#